data_AF-A0A5N5TK63-F1
#
_entry.id   AF-A0A5N5TK63-F1
#
_cell.length_a   1.000
_cell.length_b   1.000
_cell.length_c   1.000
_cell.angle_alpha   90.00
_cell.angle_beta   90.00
_cell.angle_gamma   90.00
#
_symmetry.space_group_name_H-M   'P 1'
#
loop_
_entity.id
_entity.type
_entity.pdbx_description
1 polymer ?
#
loop_
_entity_poly.entity_id
_entity_poly.type
_entity_poly.pdbx_seq_one_letter_code
_entity_poly.pdbx_strand_id
1 'polypeptide(L)'
;LLAEKRHQCENFNCDPVVWTNYRWVKWAQSIDLIEYAANLKDSGIHGALVVLEHSFSVETMATALGIQSSKSIIRRHLATEFENLIIPSRKQMDEQARLAKMEKRRQEKMGSGGSLGRSFVGRTYATLDKGDKDKRRSSLRGSLSRALGLKVREEVIYQNGLNSTENMTYATPRSLPIQVPGSYPVPPSHSPYIRNGSYHEGE
;
A
#
# COMPACT_ATOMS: atom_id res chain seq x y z
N LEU A 1 22.36 -13.05 5.94
CA LEU A 1 21.04 -12.37 5.87
C LEU A 1 20.75 -11.77 4.49
N LEU A 2 21.52 -10.80 3.98
CA LEU A 2 21.25 -10.22 2.65
C LEU A 2 21.51 -11.20 1.48
N ALA A 3 22.62 -11.96 1.53
CA ALA A 3 22.93 -12.98 0.53
C ALA A 3 21.84 -14.07 0.45
N GLU A 4 21.32 -14.47 1.60
CA GLU A 4 20.19 -15.41 1.73
C GLU A 4 18.92 -14.86 1.06
N LYS A 5 18.53 -13.62 1.36
CA LYS A 5 17.41 -12.96 0.68
C LYS A 5 17.60 -12.88 -0.84
N ARG A 6 18.82 -12.57 -1.30
CA ARG A 6 19.15 -12.53 -2.72
C ARG A 6 19.01 -13.90 -3.39
N HIS A 7 19.41 -14.96 -2.70
CA HIS A 7 19.26 -16.32 -3.19
C HIS A 7 17.78 -16.71 -3.31
N GLN A 8 16.96 -16.37 -2.33
CA GLN A 8 15.51 -16.64 -2.37
C GLN A 8 14.81 -15.95 -3.55
N CYS A 9 15.25 -14.74 -3.89
CA CYS A 9 14.69 -14.00 -5.01
C CYS A 9 15.45 -14.21 -6.33
N GLU A 10 16.31 -15.23 -6.43
CA GLU A 10 17.02 -15.52 -7.67
C GLU A 10 16.08 -16.02 -8.77
N ASN A 11 15.08 -16.82 -8.39
CA ASN A 11 14.13 -17.46 -9.31
C ASN A 11 12.71 -16.89 -9.19
N PHE A 12 12.41 -16.17 -8.12
CA PHE A 12 11.08 -15.60 -7.85
C PHE A 12 11.13 -14.08 -7.88
N ASN A 13 10.02 -13.47 -8.30
CA ASN A 13 9.89 -12.01 -8.34
C ASN A 13 9.51 -11.47 -6.94
N CYS A 14 10.35 -11.72 -5.93
CA CYS A 14 10.17 -11.27 -4.55
C CYS A 14 11.15 -10.17 -4.15
N ASP A 15 10.77 -9.37 -3.15
CA ASP A 15 11.63 -8.36 -2.49
C ASP A 15 12.55 -7.56 -3.45
N PRO A 16 12.01 -6.80 -4.42
CA PRO A 16 12.81 -6.11 -5.44
C PRO A 16 13.92 -5.21 -4.89
N VAL A 17 13.79 -4.73 -3.64
CA VAL A 17 14.78 -3.88 -2.97
C VAL A 17 16.15 -4.56 -2.85
N VAL A 18 16.22 -5.89 -2.75
CA VAL A 18 17.49 -6.62 -2.60
C VAL A 18 18.12 -7.00 -3.94
N TRP A 19 17.44 -6.74 -5.05
CA TRP A 19 17.86 -7.20 -6.37
C TRP A 19 19.17 -6.55 -6.80
N THR A 20 20.09 -7.40 -7.26
CA THR A 20 21.28 -6.96 -7.96
C THR A 20 20.93 -6.56 -9.39
N ASN A 21 21.85 -5.86 -10.06
CA ASN A 21 21.71 -5.58 -11.49
C ASN A 21 21.49 -6.86 -12.31
N TYR A 22 22.26 -7.91 -12.01
CA TYR A 22 22.12 -9.21 -12.67
C TYR A 22 20.70 -9.79 -12.53
N ARG A 23 20.05 -9.60 -11.39
CA ARG A 23 18.67 -10.06 -11.21
C ARG A 23 17.67 -9.28 -12.07
N TRP A 24 17.88 -7.97 -12.25
CA TRP A 24 17.11 -7.13 -13.19
C TRP A 24 17.26 -7.59 -14.63
N VAL A 25 18.46 -8.00 -15.05
CA VAL A 25 18.69 -8.63 -16.37
C VAL A 25 17.84 -9.89 -16.52
N LYS A 26 17.89 -10.82 -15.55
CA LYS A 26 17.06 -12.04 -15.55
C LYS A 26 15.56 -11.72 -15.59
N TRP A 27 15.12 -10.70 -14.85
CA TRP A 27 13.72 -10.29 -14.84
C TRP A 27 13.27 -9.77 -16.21
N ALA A 28 14.06 -8.88 -16.84
CA ALA A 28 13.75 -8.39 -18.18
C ALA A 28 13.63 -9.54 -19.20
N GLN A 29 14.50 -10.56 -19.09
CA GLN A 29 14.40 -11.78 -19.90
C GLN A 29 13.11 -12.56 -19.62
N SER A 30 12.69 -12.66 -18.36
CA SER A 30 11.47 -13.40 -17.97
C SER A 30 10.16 -12.74 -18.40
N ILE A 31 10.18 -11.46 -18.75
CA ILE A 31 9.02 -10.71 -19.27
C ILE A 31 9.11 -10.50 -20.78
N ASP A 32 9.82 -11.37 -21.50
CA ASP A 32 9.96 -11.35 -22.96
C ASP A 32 10.69 -10.11 -23.53
N LEU A 33 11.65 -9.55 -22.78
CA LEU A 33 12.51 -8.44 -23.23
C LEU A 33 14.00 -8.83 -23.37
N ILE A 34 14.26 -10.06 -23.81
CA ILE A 34 15.61 -10.64 -23.87
C ILE A 34 16.58 -9.84 -24.72
N GLU A 35 16.14 -9.29 -25.86
CA GLU A 35 16.99 -8.49 -26.75
C GLU A 35 17.40 -7.14 -26.16
N TYR A 36 16.66 -6.64 -25.15
CA TYR A 36 16.96 -5.38 -24.45
C TYR A 36 17.75 -5.61 -23.16
N ALA A 37 17.62 -6.79 -22.56
CA ALA A 37 18.12 -7.09 -21.21
C ALA A 37 19.65 -6.90 -21.07
N ALA A 38 20.42 -7.14 -22.13
CA ALA A 38 21.89 -6.97 -22.09
C ALA A 38 22.32 -5.53 -21.77
N ASN A 39 21.51 -4.54 -22.16
CA ASN A 39 21.79 -3.11 -21.93
C ASN A 39 21.79 -2.75 -20.43
N LEU A 40 21.21 -3.58 -19.57
CA LEU A 40 21.18 -3.32 -18.14
C LEU A 40 22.52 -3.59 -17.44
N LYS A 41 23.41 -4.43 -17.98
CA LYS A 41 24.61 -4.95 -17.27
C LYS A 41 25.51 -3.85 -16.69
N ASP A 42 25.61 -2.72 -17.38
CA ASP A 42 26.46 -1.58 -16.99
C ASP A 42 25.65 -0.31 -16.66
N SER A 43 24.34 -0.44 -16.48
CA SER A 43 23.44 0.69 -16.20
C SER A 43 23.52 1.23 -14.76
N GLY A 44 24.13 0.48 -13.83
CA GLY A 44 24.12 0.78 -12.40
C GLY A 44 22.77 0.59 -11.70
N ILE A 45 21.73 0.16 -12.43
CA ILE A 45 20.40 -0.12 -11.86
C ILE A 45 20.48 -1.27 -10.86
N HIS A 46 19.94 -1.03 -9.68
CA HIS A 46 19.84 -2.01 -8.60
C HIS A 46 18.55 -1.77 -7.79
N GLY A 47 18.12 -2.78 -7.03
CA GLY A 47 16.83 -2.79 -6.33
C GLY A 47 16.58 -1.60 -5.41
N ALA A 48 17.57 -1.22 -4.60
CA ALA A 48 17.44 -0.09 -3.67
C ALA A 48 17.18 1.23 -4.41
N LEU A 49 17.88 1.51 -5.50
CA LEU A 49 17.60 2.66 -6.36
C LEU A 49 16.17 2.61 -6.87
N VAL A 50 15.76 1.51 -7.49
CA VAL A 50 14.44 1.39 -8.12
C VAL A 50 13.30 1.51 -7.10
N VAL A 51 13.44 0.97 -5.89
CA VAL A 51 12.35 0.93 -4.89
C VAL A 51 12.36 2.16 -3.99
N LEU A 52 13.51 2.70 -3.61
CA LEU A 52 13.58 3.79 -2.63
C LEU A 52 13.54 5.17 -3.28
N GLU A 53 14.02 5.31 -4.52
CA GLU A 53 14.02 6.58 -5.23
C GLU A 53 12.69 6.80 -5.95
N HIS A 54 11.91 7.78 -5.50
CA HIS A 54 10.55 8.02 -6.01
C HIS A 54 10.55 8.63 -7.41
N SER A 55 11.64 9.31 -7.78
CA SER A 55 11.84 9.86 -9.12
C SER A 55 12.14 8.77 -10.17
N PHE A 56 12.53 7.56 -9.74
CA PHE A 56 12.79 6.45 -10.63
C PHE A 56 11.49 5.91 -11.24
N SER A 57 11.33 6.13 -12.54
CA SER A 57 10.11 5.85 -13.30
C SER A 57 10.28 4.72 -14.33
N VAL A 58 9.16 4.25 -14.89
CA VAL A 58 9.15 3.32 -16.03
C VAL A 58 9.94 3.89 -17.21
N GLU A 59 9.81 5.19 -17.50
CA GLU A 59 10.60 5.90 -18.51
C GLU A 59 12.12 5.74 -18.30
N THR A 60 12.57 5.82 -17.04
CA THR A 60 13.99 5.68 -16.70
C THR A 60 14.47 4.26 -16.98
N MET A 61 13.67 3.25 -16.59
CA MET A 61 13.96 1.85 -16.89
C MET A 61 13.95 1.57 -18.40
N ALA A 62 12.97 2.10 -19.14
CA ALA A 62 12.88 1.95 -20.59
C ALA A 62 14.10 2.54 -21.30
N THR A 63 14.59 3.68 -20.82
CA THR A 63 15.80 4.33 -21.33
C THR A 63 17.04 3.46 -21.10
N ALA A 64 17.19 2.90 -19.89
CA ALA A 64 18.30 2.00 -19.58
C ALA A 64 18.27 0.68 -20.37
N LEU A 65 17.07 0.17 -20.70
CA LEU A 65 16.89 -0.96 -21.60
C LEU A 65 17.15 -0.61 -23.08
N GLY A 66 17.27 0.67 -23.44
CA GLY A 66 17.43 1.12 -24.83
C GLY A 66 16.15 1.01 -25.66
N ILE A 67 14.97 1.02 -25.02
CA ILE A 67 13.68 0.94 -25.72
C ILE A 67 13.28 2.33 -26.19
N GLN A 68 13.31 2.53 -27.52
CA GLN A 68 12.92 3.78 -28.16
C GLN A 68 11.45 4.15 -27.89
N SER A 69 11.15 5.46 -27.85
CA SER A 69 9.80 5.98 -27.59
C SER A 69 8.76 5.55 -28.61
N SER A 70 9.17 5.27 -29.86
CA SER A 70 8.33 4.76 -30.94
C SER A 70 7.78 3.35 -30.69
N LYS A 71 8.42 2.55 -29.83
CA LYS A 71 8.04 1.16 -29.52
C LYS A 71 6.97 1.10 -28.42
N SER A 72 5.81 1.72 -28.67
CA SER A 72 4.74 1.92 -27.67
C SER A 72 4.21 0.62 -27.05
N ILE A 73 4.08 -0.46 -27.84
CA ILE A 73 3.60 -1.76 -27.36
C ILE A 73 4.55 -2.34 -26.30
N ILE A 74 5.85 -2.33 -26.58
CA ILE A 74 6.89 -2.85 -25.68
C ILE A 74 6.97 -2.00 -24.41
N ARG A 75 6.90 -0.67 -24.55
CA ARG A 75 6.91 0.24 -23.39
C ARG A 75 5.69 0.04 -22.48
N ARG A 76 4.51 -0.21 -23.06
CA ARG A 76 3.30 -0.54 -22.28
C ARG A 76 3.40 -1.88 -21.56
N HIS A 77 3.99 -2.89 -22.21
CA HIS A 77 4.27 -4.18 -21.58
C HIS A 77 5.22 -4.02 -20.40
N LEU A 78 6.35 -3.34 -20.61
CA LEU A 78 7.30 -3.00 -19.54
C LEU A 78 6.63 -2.25 -18.39
N ALA A 79 5.78 -1.25 -18.68
CA ALA A 79 5.09 -0.47 -17.66
C ALA A 79 4.24 -1.36 -16.75
N THR A 80 3.42 -2.23 -17.34
CA THR A 80 2.57 -3.17 -16.60
C THR A 80 3.40 -4.06 -15.67
N GLU A 81 4.42 -4.72 -16.20
CA GLU A 81 5.25 -5.65 -15.42
C GLU A 81 6.07 -4.94 -14.34
N PHE A 82 6.59 -3.75 -14.65
CA PHE A 82 7.36 -2.95 -13.70
C PHE A 82 6.48 -2.44 -12.55
N GLU A 83 5.28 -1.93 -12.84
CA GLU A 83 4.36 -1.45 -11.82
C GLU A 83 3.86 -2.58 -10.92
N ASN A 84 3.55 -3.75 -11.50
CA ASN A 84 3.18 -4.96 -10.76
C ASN A 84 4.25 -5.36 -9.73
N LEU A 85 5.52 -5.16 -10.06
CA LEU A 85 6.65 -5.47 -9.20
C LEU A 85 6.90 -4.38 -8.15
N ILE A 86 6.88 -3.11 -8.55
CA ILE A 86 7.41 -2.00 -7.76
C ILE A 86 6.36 -1.38 -6.83
N ILE A 87 5.11 -1.25 -7.25
CA ILE A 87 4.07 -0.61 -6.42
C ILE A 87 3.88 -1.35 -5.09
N PRO A 88 3.74 -2.70 -5.05
CA PRO A 88 3.62 -3.43 -3.80
C PRO A 88 4.87 -3.29 -2.92
N SER A 89 6.05 -3.32 -3.54
CA SER A 89 7.33 -3.19 -2.84
C SER A 89 7.49 -1.82 -2.16
N ARG A 90 7.19 -0.73 -2.88
CA ARG A 90 7.24 0.63 -2.32
C ARG A 90 6.27 0.79 -1.14
N LYS A 91 5.01 0.35 -1.31
CA LYS A 91 4.01 0.37 -0.23
C LYS A 91 4.47 -0.38 1.01
N GLN A 92 5.07 -1.55 0.83
CA GLN A 92 5.63 -2.33 1.94
C GLN A 92 6.77 -1.56 2.63
N MET A 93 7.66 -0.94 1.86
CA MET A 93 8.77 -0.17 2.43
C MET A 93 8.31 1.06 3.21
N ASP A 94 7.32 1.78 2.70
CA ASP A 94 6.74 2.94 3.37
C ASP A 94 6.09 2.55 4.70
N GLU A 95 5.34 1.44 4.74
CA GLU A 95 4.74 0.95 5.97
C GLU A 95 5.80 0.50 6.98
N GLN A 96 6.85 -0.21 6.52
CA GLN A 96 7.97 -0.58 7.39
C GLN A 96 8.66 0.65 7.98
N ALA A 97 8.89 1.70 7.19
CA ALA A 97 9.47 2.95 7.66
C ALA A 97 8.55 3.66 8.67
N ARG A 98 7.23 3.62 8.45
CA ARG A 98 6.22 4.17 9.36
C ARG A 98 6.22 3.44 10.69
N LEU A 99 6.19 2.11 10.68
CA LEU A 99 6.22 1.28 11.88
C LEU A 99 7.53 1.47 12.65
N ALA A 100 8.67 1.51 11.96
CA ALA A 100 9.97 1.78 12.58
C ALA A 100 9.99 3.14 13.28
N LYS A 101 9.42 4.19 12.67
CA LYS A 101 9.27 5.50 13.32
C LYS A 101 8.38 5.44 14.56
N MET A 102 7.27 4.71 14.51
CA MET A 102 6.38 4.55 15.67
C MET A 102 7.05 3.82 16.82
N GLU A 103 7.75 2.74 16.51
CA GLU A 103 8.48 1.95 17.49
C GLU A 103 9.60 2.76 18.14
N LYS A 104 10.35 3.54 17.34
CA LYS A 104 11.35 4.47 17.87
C LYS A 104 10.74 5.47 18.86
N ARG A 105 9.60 6.10 18.51
CA ARG A 105 8.89 7.03 19.41
C ARG A 105 8.36 6.34 20.68
N ARG A 106 7.96 5.07 20.59
CA ARG A 106 7.53 4.25 21.74
C ARG A 106 8.71 4.01 22.67
N GLN A 107 9.86 3.63 22.11
CA GLN A 107 11.10 3.41 22.87
C GLN A 107 11.60 4.69 23.52
N GLU A 108 11.57 5.83 22.82
CA GLU A 108 11.93 7.15 23.39
C GLU A 108 11.04 7.53 24.58
N LYS A 109 9.74 7.24 24.51
CA LYS A 109 8.80 7.48 25.63
C LYS A 109 8.99 6.55 26.83
N MET A 110 9.54 5.35 26.62
CA MET A 110 9.81 4.38 27.69
C MET A 110 11.23 4.51 28.26
N GLY A 111 12.21 4.90 27.45
CA GLY A 111 13.61 5.12 27.85
C GLY A 111 13.85 6.50 28.49
N SER A 112 13.02 7.49 28.19
CA SER A 112 12.92 8.71 29.00
C SER A 112 12.04 8.39 30.21
N GLY A 113 12.67 7.89 31.29
CA GLY A 113 12.00 7.49 32.53
C GLY A 113 10.84 8.42 32.87
N GLY A 114 9.63 7.86 32.91
CA GLY A 114 8.36 8.59 32.85
C GLY A 114 8.36 9.90 33.61
N SER A 115 8.60 11.01 32.92
CA SER A 115 8.36 12.33 33.48
C SER A 115 6.87 12.65 33.32
N LEU A 116 6.09 12.07 34.23
CA LEU A 116 4.73 12.50 34.58
C LEU A 116 4.67 13.94 35.14
N GLY A 117 5.73 14.75 35.05
CA GLY A 117 5.92 15.90 35.95
C GLY A 117 6.48 17.19 35.37
N ARG A 118 6.30 17.50 34.08
CA ARG A 118 6.79 18.79 33.52
C ARG A 118 5.79 19.48 32.60
N SER A 119 4.61 19.80 33.14
CA SER A 119 3.81 20.92 32.65
C SER A 119 3.58 21.88 33.82
N PHE A 120 4.26 23.03 33.74
CA PHE A 120 3.99 24.28 34.47
C PHE A 120 4.10 24.28 36.00
N VAL A 121 5.35 24.24 36.50
CA VAL A 121 5.73 25.11 37.63
C VAL A 121 6.43 26.32 37.03
N GLY A 122 5.93 27.52 37.32
CA GLY A 122 6.73 28.75 37.21
C GLY A 122 6.19 29.85 36.28
N ARG A 123 5.08 30.50 36.65
CA ARG A 123 4.98 31.96 36.47
C ARG A 123 4.27 32.59 37.67
N THR A 124 4.99 32.61 38.79
CA THR A 124 4.68 33.47 39.93
C THR A 124 4.99 34.92 39.52
N TYR A 125 3.96 35.71 39.26
CA TYR A 125 4.01 37.13 39.61
C TYR A 125 3.05 37.32 40.78
N ALA A 126 3.57 37.94 41.82
CA ALA A 126 2.82 38.37 42.99
C ALA A 126 1.65 39.25 42.55
N THR A 127 0.44 38.93 43.00
CA THR A 127 -0.53 39.91 43.50
C THR A 127 -1.32 39.24 44.62
N LEU A 128 -1.26 39.83 45.80
CA LEU A 128 -2.01 39.44 46.99
C LEU A 128 -3.43 40.01 46.82
N ASP A 129 -4.45 39.18 46.70
CA ASP A 129 -5.80 39.56 47.15
C ASP A 129 -6.65 38.35 47.57
N LYS A 130 -6.88 38.30 48.88
CA LYS A 130 -8.14 37.98 49.56
C LYS A 130 -8.94 36.74 49.12
N GLY A 131 -8.78 35.69 49.92
CA GLY A 131 -9.87 34.87 50.47
C GLY A 131 -10.55 33.88 49.52
N ASP A 132 -10.32 32.58 49.72
CA ASP A 132 -11.41 31.67 50.14
C ASP A 132 -10.85 30.31 50.56
N LYS A 133 -11.47 29.69 51.56
CA LYS A 133 -11.27 28.30 51.92
C LYS A 133 -12.22 27.49 51.04
N ASP A 134 -11.71 26.60 50.19
CA ASP A 134 -12.27 25.24 50.12
C ASP A 134 -11.44 24.25 49.29
N LYS A 135 -11.11 23.16 49.98
CA LYS A 135 -11.10 21.76 49.55
C LYS A 135 -10.73 21.48 48.08
N ARG A 136 -9.51 20.97 47.96
CA ARG A 136 -9.09 19.86 47.09
C ARG A 136 -10.25 19.10 46.42
N ARG A 137 -10.33 19.21 45.10
CA ARG A 137 -10.64 18.10 44.19
C ARG A 137 -9.97 18.40 42.85
N SER A 138 -8.77 17.87 42.65
CA SER A 138 -8.16 17.76 41.34
C SER A 138 -9.08 16.90 40.46
N SER A 139 -9.81 17.53 39.54
CA SER A 139 -10.71 16.83 38.63
C SER A 139 -9.89 16.08 37.58
N LEU A 140 -9.59 14.81 37.87
CA LEU A 140 -9.14 13.80 36.90
C LEU A 140 -10.27 13.42 35.93
N ARG A 141 -11.03 14.38 35.42
CA ARG A 141 -12.20 14.13 34.54
C ARG A 141 -12.02 14.67 33.12
N GLY A 142 -10.79 14.94 32.72
CA GLY A 142 -10.47 15.55 31.42
C GLY A 142 -9.98 14.61 30.32
N SER A 143 -9.55 13.38 30.62
CA SER A 143 -8.96 12.49 29.59
C SER A 143 -9.92 11.44 29.02
N LEU A 144 -10.93 11.01 29.76
CA LEU A 144 -11.86 9.96 29.30
C LEU A 144 -12.94 10.47 28.34
N SER A 145 -13.33 11.75 28.39
CA SER A 145 -14.38 12.31 27.52
C SER A 145 -13.98 12.47 26.05
N ARG A 146 -12.69 12.33 25.72
CA ARG A 146 -12.21 12.44 24.33
C ARG A 146 -12.07 11.09 23.63
N ALA A 147 -12.03 9.99 24.38
CA ALA A 147 -11.78 8.66 23.83
C ALA A 147 -13.03 7.93 23.35
N LEU A 148 -14.22 8.33 23.79
CA LEU A 148 -15.50 7.77 23.34
C LEU A 148 -16.48 8.92 23.15
N GLY A 149 -16.68 9.34 21.90
CA GLY A 149 -17.51 10.48 21.51
C GLY A 149 -19.02 10.27 21.73
N LEU A 150 -19.43 10.09 22.98
CA LEU A 150 -20.83 10.02 23.40
C LEU A 150 -21.19 11.33 24.10
N LYS A 151 -21.95 12.18 23.41
CA LYS A 151 -22.51 13.42 23.94
C LYS A 151 -24.01 13.20 24.23
N VAL A 152 -24.32 13.16 25.53
CA VAL A 152 -25.63 13.29 26.20
C VAL A 152 -25.81 14.79 26.50
N ARG A 153 -26.94 15.49 26.44
CA ARG A 153 -28.38 15.31 26.14
C ARG A 153 -29.03 16.73 26.25
N GLU A 154 -30.24 16.88 25.69
CA GLU A 154 -31.34 17.83 26.04
C GLU A 154 -31.37 19.31 25.60
N GLU A 155 -32.14 19.54 24.52
CA GLU A 155 -33.41 20.31 24.39
C GLU A 155 -33.61 21.63 25.19
N VAL A 156 -33.82 22.75 24.47
CA VAL A 156 -34.96 23.69 24.67
C VAL A 156 -35.30 24.37 23.33
N ILE A 157 -36.59 24.34 22.99
CA ILE A 157 -37.29 24.84 21.78
C ILE A 157 -37.42 26.37 21.77
N TYR A 158 -37.35 27.04 20.60
CA TYR A 158 -38.37 28.00 20.11
C TYR A 158 -38.23 28.33 18.61
N GLN A 159 -39.24 27.87 17.86
CA GLN A 159 -39.92 28.39 16.67
C GLN A 159 -39.20 29.05 15.47
N ASN A 160 -39.55 28.50 14.30
CA ASN A 160 -40.07 29.14 13.06
C ASN A 160 -39.58 28.27 11.89
N GLY A 161 -40.35 27.75 10.93
CA GLY A 161 -41.71 27.92 10.46
C GLY A 161 -41.68 27.46 8.99
N LEU A 162 -42.73 26.76 8.57
CA LEU A 162 -43.15 26.54 7.17
C LEU A 162 -42.45 25.46 6.31
N ASN A 163 -43.30 24.49 5.95
CA ASN A 163 -43.51 23.88 4.63
C ASN A 163 -43.04 22.42 4.39
N SER A 164 -44.10 21.61 4.19
CA SER A 164 -44.25 20.61 3.13
C SER A 164 -43.75 19.18 3.39
N THR A 165 -44.74 18.34 3.70
CA THR A 165 -45.04 17.07 3.03
C THR A 165 -43.85 16.21 2.58
N GLU A 166 -43.62 15.09 3.26
CA GLU A 166 -43.93 13.75 2.75
C GLU A 166 -43.34 12.66 3.67
N ASN A 167 -44.12 11.61 3.85
CA ASN A 167 -43.76 10.40 4.57
C ASN A 167 -42.64 9.67 3.81
N MET A 168 -41.57 9.26 4.49
CA MET A 168 -40.81 8.10 4.01
C MET A 168 -40.21 7.31 5.17
N THR A 169 -40.71 6.08 5.26
CA THR A 169 -40.35 4.97 6.14
C THR A 169 -38.89 4.56 6.03
N TYR A 170 -38.27 4.23 7.17
CA TYR A 170 -36.92 3.66 7.23
C TYR A 170 -36.95 2.22 6.72
N ALA A 171 -36.39 2.00 5.53
CA ALA A 171 -36.12 0.67 5.01
C ALA A 171 -34.65 0.27 5.30
N THR A 172 -34.52 -0.87 5.95
CA THR A 172 -33.32 -1.68 6.17
C THR A 172 -32.51 -1.86 4.88
N PRO A 173 -31.16 -1.82 4.89
CA PRO A 173 -30.38 -2.17 3.71
C PRO A 173 -30.52 -3.67 3.44
N ARG A 174 -31.18 -3.99 2.33
CA ARG A 174 -31.35 -5.34 1.79
C ARG A 174 -30.02 -5.79 1.20
N SER A 175 -29.50 -6.93 1.67
CA SER A 175 -28.38 -7.64 1.09
C SER A 175 -28.62 -7.88 -0.41
N LEU A 176 -27.68 -7.50 -1.27
CA LEU A 176 -27.72 -7.84 -2.69
C LEU A 176 -27.48 -9.34 -2.86
N PRO A 177 -28.31 -10.07 -3.63
CA PRO A 177 -28.02 -11.45 -3.97
C PRO A 177 -26.80 -11.51 -4.91
N ILE A 178 -25.93 -12.47 -4.61
CA ILE A 178 -24.78 -12.87 -5.44
C ILE A 178 -25.30 -13.23 -6.84
N GLN A 179 -24.87 -12.46 -7.84
CA GLN A 179 -25.04 -12.82 -9.25
C GLN A 179 -24.12 -14.00 -9.54
N VAL A 180 -24.70 -15.17 -9.77
CA VAL A 180 -23.98 -16.37 -10.23
C VAL A 180 -23.54 -16.14 -11.68
N PRO A 181 -22.24 -16.21 -12.03
CA PRO A 181 -21.81 -16.11 -13.42
C PRO A 181 -22.30 -17.33 -14.21
N GLY A 182 -22.87 -17.03 -15.38
CA GLY A 182 -23.54 -17.98 -16.25
C GLY A 182 -22.70 -19.19 -16.65
N SER A 183 -23.39 -20.32 -16.70
CA SER A 183 -23.00 -21.53 -17.40
C SER A 183 -22.82 -21.25 -18.90
N TYR A 184 -21.58 -21.26 -19.37
CA TYR A 184 -21.28 -21.36 -20.80
C TYR A 184 -21.57 -22.80 -21.26
N PRO A 185 -22.30 -23.01 -22.37
CA PRO A 185 -22.46 -24.35 -22.93
C PRO A 185 -21.12 -24.84 -23.51
N VAL A 186 -20.73 -26.05 -23.11
CA VAL A 186 -19.56 -26.79 -23.59
C VAL A 186 -19.87 -27.32 -25.01
N PRO A 187 -19.04 -27.05 -26.03
CA PRO A 187 -19.21 -27.69 -27.34
C PRO A 187 -18.80 -29.18 -27.28
N PRO A 188 -19.50 -30.07 -27.99
CA PRO A 188 -19.24 -31.51 -27.92
C PRO A 188 -17.88 -31.88 -28.54
N SER A 189 -17.09 -32.63 -27.78
CA SER A 189 -15.88 -33.29 -28.24
C SER A 189 -16.24 -34.45 -29.19
N HIS A 190 -15.97 -34.27 -30.48
CA HIS A 190 -15.87 -35.38 -31.42
C HIS A 190 -14.40 -35.62 -31.79
N SER A 191 -13.86 -36.73 -31.28
CA SER A 191 -12.80 -37.52 -31.91
C SER A 191 -13.33 -38.96 -31.84
N PRO A 192 -13.37 -39.72 -32.95
CA PRO A 192 -12.15 -40.33 -33.48
C PRO A 192 -12.15 -40.60 -34.99
N TYR A 193 -11.04 -40.34 -35.70
CA TYR A 193 -10.67 -41.18 -36.84
C TYR A 193 -9.15 -41.31 -36.92
N ILE A 194 -8.70 -42.52 -36.57
CA ILE A 194 -7.47 -43.12 -37.06
C ILE A 194 -7.56 -43.20 -38.59
N ARG A 195 -6.55 -42.72 -39.32
CA ARG A 195 -6.23 -43.26 -40.65
C ARG A 195 -4.74 -43.22 -40.92
N ASN A 196 -4.20 -44.42 -41.07
CA ASN A 196 -2.87 -44.77 -41.52
C ASN A 196 -2.57 -44.18 -42.90
N GLY A 197 -1.32 -43.77 -43.14
CA GLY A 197 -0.84 -43.32 -44.44
C GLY A 197 0.68 -43.39 -44.51
N SER A 198 1.17 -44.59 -44.83
CA SER A 198 2.55 -44.88 -45.21
C SER A 198 2.96 -44.03 -46.42
N TYR A 199 4.02 -43.25 -46.32
CA TYR A 199 4.68 -42.69 -47.50
C TYR A 199 5.69 -43.71 -48.01
N HIS A 200 5.41 -44.23 -49.21
CA HIS A 200 6.38 -44.92 -50.04
C HIS A 200 7.41 -43.89 -50.53
N GLU A 201 8.69 -44.18 -50.30
CA GLU A 201 9.80 -43.59 -51.04
C GLU A 201 9.75 -44.08 -52.49
N GLY A 202 9.93 -43.16 -53.43
CA GLY A 202 10.13 -43.40 -54.84
C GLY A 202 11.19 -42.44 -55.36
N GLU A 203 12.07 -43.00 -56.19
CA GLU A 203 13.25 -42.45 -56.89
C GLU A 203 14.58 -42.41 -56.13
#